data_AF-A0A2H0ZA70-F1
#
_entry.id   AF-A0A2H0ZA70-F1
#
_cell.length_a   1.000
_cell.length_b   1.000
_cell.length_c   1.000
_cell.angle_alpha   90.00
_cell.angle_beta   90.00
_cell.angle_gamma   90.00
#
_symmetry.space_group_name_H-M   'P 1'
#
loop_
_entity.id
_entity.type
_entity.pdbx_description
1 polymer ?
#
loop_
_entity_poly.entity_id
_entity_poly.type
_entity_poly.pdbx_seq_one_letter_code
_entity_poly.pdbx_strand_id
1 'polypeptide(L)'
;MNKTRVLLAFLISFSGLSYAQEFDPAFSAGRMDSISVPVPGKTAVEPATDEKASVKKLTIMVFMNAKNNLEMAGLYNMNRMETTGSTKDMNILVEMGRMNGQAEGDTDLDGNWTGVRRYYVKKDSDPEKIKSQVVFEQAEYDMGDYKQAVEFVKWTKEKYPAKKYVLILWDHGTGWLDPQQKSSEDKGISFDDETGNYIRTKQIGRILKDAGRVDILAFDACLMQMTEVLTEVKDYTSVVVGSEETIPGTGYPYDLIVGALARNPDLSAEEIGAVMVEAFKMFYEKMKRSAILSAVRSSKIDGLNKLAADFAKLAMEAKDLEALKKARTDTMRFDIL
;
A
#
# COMPACT_ATOMS: atom_id res chain seq x y z
N MET A 1 -40.92 8.16 49.80
CA MET A 1 -39.58 8.08 49.15
C MET A 1 -39.33 6.64 48.74
N ASN A 2 -38.55 6.44 47.67
CA ASN A 2 -38.17 5.19 47.00
C ASN A 2 -39.22 4.50 46.10
N LYS A 3 -39.24 4.93 44.84
CA LYS A 3 -39.66 4.10 43.71
C LYS A 3 -38.43 3.30 43.22
N THR A 4 -38.44 2.00 43.42
CA THR A 4 -37.47 1.06 42.85
C THR A 4 -37.86 0.80 41.39
N ARG A 5 -37.06 1.27 40.43
CA ARG A 5 -37.20 0.93 39.01
C ARG A 5 -36.36 -0.31 38.72
N VAL A 6 -37.03 -1.38 38.31
CA VAL A 6 -36.44 -2.58 37.71
C VAL A 6 -35.98 -2.19 36.30
N LEU A 7 -34.69 -2.33 36.00
CA LEU A 7 -34.17 -2.21 34.64
C LEU A 7 -34.15 -3.60 33.99
N LEU A 8 -34.92 -3.73 32.92
CA LEU A 8 -34.98 -4.88 32.03
C LEU A 8 -33.72 -4.86 31.15
N ALA A 9 -32.95 -5.94 31.16
CA ALA A 9 -31.81 -6.11 30.26
C ALA A 9 -32.31 -6.46 28.85
N PHE A 10 -32.07 -5.56 27.89
CA PHE A 10 -32.20 -5.86 26.47
C PHE A 10 -30.84 -6.37 25.95
N LEU A 11 -30.79 -7.67 25.64
CA LEU A 11 -29.80 -8.24 24.73
C LEU A 11 -30.14 -7.76 23.32
N ILE A 12 -29.32 -6.87 22.76
CA ILE A 12 -29.34 -6.57 21.33
C ILE A 12 -28.07 -7.19 20.74
N SER A 13 -28.27 -8.32 20.07
CA SER A 13 -27.31 -8.91 19.14
C SER A 13 -27.20 -7.99 17.92
N PHE A 14 -26.08 -7.29 17.77
CA PHE A 14 -25.73 -6.62 16.52
C PHE A 14 -24.87 -7.57 15.67
N SER A 15 -25.46 -8.08 14.59
CA SER A 15 -24.72 -8.56 13.43
C SER A 15 -24.24 -7.33 12.64
N GLY A 16 -22.96 -6.97 12.80
CA GLY A 16 -22.33 -5.89 12.04
C GLY A 16 -21.69 -6.45 10.77
N LEU A 17 -22.19 -6.01 9.62
CA LEU A 17 -21.43 -5.98 8.37
C LEU A 17 -20.41 -4.83 8.50
N SER A 18 -19.14 -5.13 8.32
CA SER A 18 -18.04 -4.16 8.39
C SER A 18 -18.11 -3.18 7.23
N TYR A 19 -18.51 -1.95 7.50
CA TYR A 19 -18.25 -0.81 6.63
C TYR A 19 -16.80 -0.37 6.83
N ALA A 20 -16.06 -0.19 5.73
CA ALA A 20 -14.84 0.61 5.74
C ALA A 20 -15.17 1.96 6.40
N GLN A 21 -14.33 2.41 7.34
CA GLN A 21 -14.53 3.70 7.98
C GLN A 21 -14.59 4.80 6.92
N GLU A 22 -15.79 5.36 6.75
CA GLU A 22 -16.16 6.34 5.74
C GLU A 22 -15.13 7.48 5.63
N PHE A 23 -14.78 7.80 4.39
CA PHE A 23 -14.23 9.10 4.04
C PHE A 23 -15.33 10.14 4.29
N ASP A 24 -15.10 11.14 5.14
CA ASP A 24 -16.09 12.20 5.43
C ASP A 24 -16.43 12.95 4.12
N PRO A 25 -17.67 12.87 3.58
CA PRO A 25 -18.02 13.39 2.26
C PRO A 25 -18.41 14.87 2.26
N ALA A 26 -18.14 15.64 3.32
CA ALA A 26 -18.62 17.02 3.47
C ALA A 26 -18.01 18.08 2.51
N PHE A 27 -17.46 17.68 1.36
CA PHE A 27 -16.98 18.58 0.33
C PHE A 27 -17.51 18.18 -1.05
N SER A 28 -18.77 18.51 -1.33
CA SER A 28 -19.32 18.53 -2.69
C SER A 28 -20.44 19.55 -2.79
N ALA A 29 -20.37 20.43 -3.80
CA ALA A 29 -21.35 20.43 -4.89
C ALA A 29 -21.18 21.64 -5.82
N GLY A 30 -21.14 21.36 -7.13
CA GLY A 30 -21.33 22.32 -8.21
C GLY A 30 -21.44 21.63 -9.56
N ARG A 31 -22.65 21.18 -9.91
CA ARG A 31 -23.05 20.44 -11.13
C ARG A 31 -22.86 21.26 -12.42
N MET A 32 -22.47 20.62 -13.54
CA MET A 32 -22.82 21.07 -14.90
C MET A 32 -22.77 19.94 -15.94
N ASP A 33 -23.64 20.04 -16.95
CA ASP A 33 -24.15 18.96 -17.79
C ASP A 33 -23.28 18.51 -19.00
N SER A 34 -23.60 17.28 -19.43
CA SER A 34 -23.18 16.42 -20.55
C SER A 34 -22.51 17.00 -21.81
N ILE A 35 -21.43 16.33 -22.26
CA ILE A 35 -21.01 16.25 -23.68
C ILE A 35 -20.40 14.85 -23.97
N SER A 36 -20.77 14.23 -25.09
CA SER A 36 -20.23 12.96 -25.60
C SER A 36 -19.15 13.15 -26.67
N VAL A 37 -18.01 12.44 -26.60
CA VAL A 37 -16.94 12.44 -27.63
C VAL A 37 -16.19 11.08 -27.63
N PRO A 38 -15.74 10.55 -28.80
CA PRO A 38 -15.42 9.12 -29.01
C PRO A 38 -13.97 8.72 -28.67
N VAL A 39 -13.74 7.40 -28.63
CA VAL A 39 -12.49 6.71 -28.26
C VAL A 39 -11.43 6.74 -29.40
N PRO A 40 -10.16 7.09 -29.09
CA PRO A 40 -9.04 6.53 -29.87
C PRO A 40 -7.76 6.20 -29.08
N GLY A 41 -7.16 5.06 -29.43
CA GLY A 41 -5.73 4.88 -29.77
C GLY A 41 -4.66 5.01 -28.67
N LYS A 42 -3.95 3.89 -28.38
CA LYS A 42 -2.67 3.86 -27.66
C LYS A 42 -1.69 4.88 -28.27
N THR A 43 -1.35 5.92 -27.52
CA THR A 43 -0.32 6.89 -27.92
C THR A 43 0.78 6.84 -26.87
N ALA A 44 1.96 6.33 -27.23
CA ALA A 44 3.15 6.52 -26.43
C ALA A 44 3.57 7.98 -26.54
N VAL A 45 3.64 8.69 -25.42
CA VAL A 45 4.22 10.04 -25.35
C VAL A 45 5.71 9.95 -25.71
N GLU A 46 6.17 10.87 -26.58
CA GLU A 46 7.52 10.87 -27.17
C GLU A 46 8.65 10.64 -26.14
N PRO A 47 9.71 9.91 -26.52
CA PRO A 47 10.79 9.58 -25.61
C PRO A 47 11.54 10.84 -25.19
N ALA A 48 11.66 11.05 -23.87
CA ALA A 48 12.67 11.92 -23.32
C ALA A 48 14.03 11.49 -23.88
N THR A 49 14.77 12.47 -24.40
CA THR A 49 16.10 12.33 -25.03
C THR A 49 17.02 11.37 -24.26
N ASP A 50 17.72 10.51 -25.01
CA ASP A 50 18.68 9.46 -24.60
C ASP A 50 19.95 9.97 -23.86
N GLU A 51 19.82 10.97 -22.98
CA GLU A 51 20.87 11.20 -21.98
C GLU A 51 20.79 10.10 -20.92
N LYS A 52 21.89 9.34 -20.79
CA LYS A 52 22.04 8.30 -19.77
C LYS A 52 21.76 8.92 -18.40
N ALA A 53 20.61 8.60 -17.81
CA ALA A 53 20.14 9.23 -16.58
C ALA A 53 21.19 9.14 -15.47
N SER A 54 21.52 10.27 -14.85
CA SER A 54 22.50 10.33 -13.77
C SER A 54 22.05 9.52 -12.56
N VAL A 55 22.92 8.65 -12.04
CA VAL A 55 22.60 7.80 -10.87
C VAL A 55 22.39 8.68 -9.63
N LYS A 56 21.16 8.66 -9.06
CA LYS A 56 20.81 9.39 -7.84
C LYS A 56 21.12 8.59 -6.57
N LYS A 57 20.97 9.21 -5.40
CA LYS A 57 21.19 8.53 -4.12
C LYS A 57 20.04 7.59 -3.77
N LEU A 58 18.81 8.00 -4.07
CA LEU A 58 17.59 7.29 -3.72
C LEU A 58 16.56 7.35 -4.85
N THR A 59 15.88 6.25 -5.12
CA THR A 59 14.67 6.22 -5.94
C THR A 59 13.54 5.60 -5.13
N ILE A 60 12.42 6.32 -5.03
CA ILE A 60 11.17 5.86 -4.42
C ILE A 60 10.22 5.49 -5.56
N MET A 61 9.69 4.28 -5.53
CA MET A 61 8.73 3.73 -6.48
C MET A 61 7.43 3.46 -5.73
N VAL A 62 6.31 4.00 -6.22
CA VAL A 62 4.98 3.74 -5.65
C VAL A 62 4.13 3.10 -6.73
N PHE A 63 3.78 1.84 -6.53
CA PHE A 63 2.83 1.11 -7.37
C PHE A 63 1.46 1.24 -6.72
N MET A 64 0.64 2.15 -7.26
CA MET A 64 -0.59 2.65 -6.67
C MET A 64 -1.79 2.18 -7.48
N ASN A 65 -2.31 1.03 -7.11
CA ASN A 65 -3.50 0.49 -7.75
C ASN A 65 -4.76 1.14 -7.17
N ALA A 66 -5.24 2.18 -7.83
CA ALA A 66 -6.49 2.87 -7.48
C ALA A 66 -7.66 2.42 -8.40
N LYS A 67 -7.58 1.22 -8.98
CA LYS A 67 -8.66 0.60 -9.76
C LYS A 67 -9.66 -0.12 -8.86
N ASN A 68 -10.15 0.60 -7.85
CA ASN A 68 -11.13 0.16 -6.85
C ASN A 68 -11.57 1.38 -6.03
N ASN A 69 -12.31 1.15 -4.94
CA ASN A 69 -12.85 2.20 -4.08
C ASN A 69 -11.83 3.10 -3.34
N LEU A 70 -10.52 2.90 -3.52
CA LEU A 70 -9.48 3.76 -2.95
C LEU A 70 -9.01 4.90 -3.89
N GLU A 71 -9.62 5.09 -5.06
CA GLU A 71 -9.25 6.11 -6.04
C GLU A 71 -8.95 7.51 -5.42
N MET A 72 -9.87 8.00 -4.58
CA MET A 72 -9.73 9.28 -3.86
C MET A 72 -8.48 9.34 -2.96
N ALA A 73 -8.15 8.23 -2.27
CA ALA A 73 -6.97 8.14 -1.45
C ALA A 73 -5.68 8.15 -2.29
N GLY A 74 -5.70 7.48 -3.45
CA GLY A 74 -4.60 7.51 -4.41
C GLY A 74 -4.30 8.93 -4.91
N LEU A 75 -5.33 9.66 -5.35
CA LEU A 75 -5.18 11.06 -5.78
C LEU A 75 -4.65 11.95 -4.65
N TYR A 76 -5.18 11.78 -3.43
CA TYR A 76 -4.68 12.48 -2.25
C TYR A 76 -3.20 12.21 -2.00
N ASN A 77 -2.77 10.94 -2.03
CA ASN A 77 -1.39 10.54 -1.80
C ASN A 77 -0.44 11.04 -2.90
N MET A 78 -0.87 11.08 -4.16
CA MET A 78 -0.12 11.71 -5.24
C MET A 78 0.16 13.19 -4.96
N ASN A 79 -0.87 13.97 -4.62
CA ASN A 79 -0.71 15.38 -4.25
C ASN A 79 0.18 15.55 -3.00
N ARG A 80 0.17 14.61 -2.04
CA ARG A 80 1.07 14.64 -0.89
C ARG A 80 2.54 14.47 -1.31
N MET A 81 2.83 13.58 -2.25
CA MET A 81 4.18 13.40 -2.79
C MET A 81 4.68 14.65 -3.55
N GLU A 82 3.78 15.35 -4.24
CA GLU A 82 4.07 16.60 -4.96
C GLU A 82 4.48 17.76 -4.05
N THR A 83 4.19 17.72 -2.74
CA THR A 83 4.67 18.75 -1.80
C THR A 83 6.20 18.84 -1.73
N THR A 84 6.88 17.74 -2.06
CA THR A 84 8.36 17.66 -2.09
C THR A 84 8.87 17.39 -3.51
N GLY A 85 8.26 16.45 -4.23
CA GLY A 85 8.70 16.04 -5.56
C GLY A 85 10.08 15.38 -5.61
N SER A 86 10.47 14.96 -6.81
CA SER A 86 11.82 14.50 -7.11
C SER A 86 12.84 15.64 -6.99
N THR A 87 14.03 15.35 -6.48
CA THR A 87 15.11 16.33 -6.26
C THR A 87 16.36 15.98 -7.07
N LYS A 88 17.46 16.73 -6.90
CA LYS A 88 18.76 16.40 -7.52
C LYS A 88 19.33 15.05 -7.03
N ASP A 89 18.99 14.65 -5.81
CA ASP A 89 19.55 13.46 -5.15
C ASP A 89 18.53 12.31 -5.00
N MET A 90 17.25 12.57 -5.26
CA MET A 90 16.16 11.62 -5.08
C MET A 90 15.20 11.61 -6.28
N ASN A 91 14.79 10.42 -6.73
CA ASN A 91 13.66 10.26 -7.65
C ASN A 91 12.41 9.80 -6.88
N ILE A 92 11.24 10.25 -7.29
CA ILE A 92 9.95 9.71 -6.89
C ILE A 92 9.19 9.37 -8.18
N LEU A 93 8.87 8.09 -8.36
CA LEU A 93 8.11 7.58 -9.49
C LEU A 93 6.84 6.91 -8.96
N VAL A 94 5.72 7.22 -9.59
CA VAL A 94 4.42 6.66 -9.23
C VAL A 94 3.83 6.02 -10.48
N GLU A 95 3.49 4.75 -10.43
CA GLU A 95 2.56 4.12 -11.37
C GLU A 95 1.19 4.11 -10.71
N MET A 96 0.24 4.85 -11.26
CA MET A 96 -1.13 4.93 -10.75
C MET A 96 -2.09 4.37 -11.78
N GLY A 97 -2.98 3.48 -11.33
CA GLY A 97 -4.12 3.03 -12.11
C GLY A 97 -5.42 3.60 -11.61
N ARG A 98 -6.34 3.86 -12.53
CA ARG A 98 -7.70 4.31 -12.27
C ARG A 98 -8.66 3.58 -13.21
N MET A 99 -9.89 3.40 -12.77
CA MET A 99 -10.97 2.81 -13.55
C MET A 99 -12.21 3.67 -13.42
N ASN A 100 -13.26 3.34 -14.18
CA ASN A 100 -14.60 3.90 -13.99
C ASN A 100 -15.57 2.77 -13.65
N GLY A 101 -16.66 3.09 -12.95
CA GLY A 101 -17.72 2.13 -12.67
C GLY A 101 -17.41 1.19 -11.50
N GLN A 102 -16.51 1.61 -10.62
CA GLN A 102 -16.34 0.98 -9.31
C GLN A 102 -17.60 1.17 -8.47
N ALA A 103 -17.84 0.24 -7.53
CA ALA A 103 -19.05 0.26 -6.71
C ALA A 103 -19.18 1.54 -5.87
N GLU A 104 -18.05 2.07 -5.39
CA GLU A 104 -17.95 3.27 -4.57
C GLU A 104 -16.65 4.02 -4.90
N GLY A 105 -16.65 5.35 -4.77
CA GLY A 105 -15.43 6.16 -4.81
C GLY A 105 -15.01 6.71 -6.18
N ASP A 106 -15.79 6.48 -7.25
CA ASP A 106 -15.57 7.09 -8.57
C ASP A 106 -15.44 8.63 -8.44
N THR A 107 -14.44 9.24 -9.09
CA THR A 107 -14.21 10.70 -9.03
C THR A 107 -13.66 11.33 -10.31
N ASP A 108 -14.02 12.59 -10.56
CA ASP A 108 -13.52 13.38 -11.71
C ASP A 108 -12.43 14.41 -11.33
N LEU A 109 -11.96 14.42 -10.07
CA LEU A 109 -11.04 15.44 -9.53
C LEU A 109 -9.74 15.62 -10.33
N ASP A 110 -9.27 14.57 -11.00
CA ASP A 110 -8.13 14.61 -11.92
C ASP A 110 -8.55 14.19 -13.34
N GLY A 111 -9.64 14.76 -13.87
CA GLY A 111 -10.01 14.61 -15.29
C GLY A 111 -10.53 13.24 -15.71
N ASN A 112 -11.01 12.41 -14.75
CA ASN A 112 -11.69 11.13 -14.96
C ASN A 112 -11.03 10.18 -15.99
N TRP A 113 -9.70 10.15 -16.03
CA TRP A 113 -8.97 9.26 -16.92
C TRP A 113 -8.97 7.83 -16.36
N THR A 114 -8.93 6.84 -17.25
CA THR A 114 -8.84 5.43 -16.90
C THR A 114 -7.58 4.79 -17.46
N GLY A 115 -7.24 3.61 -16.99
CA GLY A 115 -6.02 2.88 -17.34
C GLY A 115 -4.93 3.12 -16.32
N VAL A 116 -3.68 3.21 -16.79
CA VAL A 116 -2.50 3.47 -15.97
C VAL A 116 -1.68 4.62 -16.51
N ARG A 117 -1.11 5.42 -15.61
CA ARG A 117 -0.11 6.44 -15.89
C ARG A 117 1.10 6.28 -14.97
N ARG A 118 2.30 6.51 -15.51
CA ARG A 118 3.50 6.73 -14.71
C ARG A 118 3.81 8.21 -14.62
N TYR A 119 4.18 8.64 -13.43
CA TYR A 119 4.54 10.02 -13.14
C TYR A 119 5.99 10.11 -12.70
N TYR A 120 6.72 11.07 -13.28
CA TYR A 120 7.90 11.62 -12.61
C TYR A 120 7.42 12.75 -11.70
N VAL A 121 7.38 12.48 -10.39
CA VAL A 121 6.73 13.40 -9.44
C VAL A 121 7.54 14.69 -9.35
N LYS A 122 6.91 15.81 -9.66
CA LYS A 122 7.51 17.15 -9.56
C LYS A 122 6.94 17.88 -8.37
N LYS A 123 7.74 18.79 -7.81
CA LYS A 123 7.25 19.63 -6.74
C LYS A 123 6.21 20.60 -7.28
N ASP A 124 5.09 20.71 -6.60
CA ASP A 124 4.20 21.84 -6.74
C ASP A 124 3.56 22.22 -5.39
N SER A 125 2.60 23.13 -5.43
CA SER A 125 1.97 23.73 -4.25
C SER A 125 0.45 23.63 -4.25
N ASP A 126 -0.12 22.92 -5.22
CA ASP A 126 -1.55 22.73 -5.40
C ASP A 126 -1.96 21.43 -4.70
N PRO A 127 -2.67 21.51 -3.57
CA PRO A 127 -2.99 20.31 -2.79
C PRO A 127 -4.08 19.44 -3.45
N GLU A 128 -4.69 19.91 -4.53
CA GLU A 128 -5.90 19.34 -5.13
C GLU A 128 -5.70 18.86 -6.57
N LYS A 129 -4.64 19.30 -7.27
CA LYS A 129 -4.40 18.95 -8.66
C LYS A 129 -3.03 18.36 -8.90
N ILE A 130 -3.01 17.20 -9.56
CA ILE A 130 -1.79 16.54 -9.99
C ILE A 130 -1.16 17.36 -11.13
N LYS A 131 0.08 17.82 -10.92
CA LYS A 131 0.86 18.60 -11.92
C LYS A 131 2.09 17.87 -12.41
N SER A 132 2.36 16.70 -11.84
CA SER A 132 3.47 15.86 -12.22
C SER A 132 3.38 15.40 -13.67
N GLN A 133 4.55 15.26 -14.28
CA GLN A 133 4.65 14.89 -15.68
C GLN A 133 4.26 13.41 -15.87
N VAL A 134 3.26 13.16 -16.72
CA VAL A 134 2.98 11.82 -17.25
C VAL A 134 4.13 11.44 -18.19
N VAL A 135 4.81 10.35 -17.88
CA VAL A 135 5.97 9.83 -18.64
C VAL A 135 5.70 8.48 -19.28
N PHE A 136 4.53 7.89 -19.01
CA PHE A 136 4.00 6.69 -19.63
C PHE A 136 2.50 6.66 -19.39
N GLU A 137 1.74 6.16 -20.36
CA GLU A 137 0.32 5.88 -20.20
C GLU A 137 -0.10 4.64 -20.99
N GLN A 138 -1.05 3.89 -20.45
CA GLN A 138 -1.61 2.73 -21.11
C GLN A 138 -3.07 2.52 -20.67
N ALA A 139 -3.99 2.41 -21.64
CA ALA A 139 -5.41 2.28 -21.37
C ALA A 139 -5.78 0.92 -20.72
N GLU A 140 -5.36 -0.19 -21.32
CA GLU A 140 -5.62 -1.53 -20.81
C GLU A 140 -4.44 -2.04 -20.00
N TYR A 141 -4.60 -2.17 -18.69
CA TYR A 141 -3.51 -2.53 -17.79
C TYR A 141 -4.06 -3.19 -16.51
N ASP A 142 -3.72 -4.45 -16.28
CA ASP A 142 -4.15 -5.21 -15.09
C ASP A 142 -3.14 -5.00 -13.95
N MET A 143 -3.46 -4.12 -13.01
CA MET A 143 -2.57 -3.86 -11.86
C MET A 143 -2.58 -5.00 -10.84
N GLY A 144 -3.50 -5.96 -10.95
CA GLY A 144 -3.47 -7.22 -10.22
C GLY A 144 -2.47 -8.24 -10.78
N ASP A 145 -1.94 -8.06 -12.00
CA ASP A 145 -0.86 -8.93 -12.53
C ASP A 145 0.51 -8.45 -12.01
N TYR A 146 1.14 -9.25 -11.16
CA TYR A 146 2.48 -8.97 -10.61
C TYR A 146 3.55 -8.67 -11.68
N LYS A 147 3.37 -9.12 -12.92
CA LYS A 147 4.27 -8.80 -14.02
C LYS A 147 4.29 -7.31 -14.36
N GLN A 148 3.19 -6.60 -14.13
CA GLN A 148 3.12 -5.15 -14.29
C GLN A 148 4.00 -4.44 -13.25
N ALA A 149 3.93 -4.87 -11.99
CA ALA A 149 4.83 -4.37 -10.96
C ALA A 149 6.30 -4.71 -11.28
N VAL A 150 6.60 -5.89 -11.85
CA VAL A 150 7.94 -6.23 -12.35
C VAL A 150 8.40 -5.25 -13.42
N GLU A 151 7.55 -4.95 -14.39
CA GLU A 151 7.87 -4.04 -15.49
C GLU A 151 8.09 -2.62 -14.98
N PHE A 152 7.22 -2.11 -14.10
CA PHE A 152 7.39 -0.81 -13.46
C PHE A 152 8.72 -0.67 -12.71
N VAL A 153 9.10 -1.68 -11.91
CA VAL A 153 10.36 -1.67 -11.18
C VAL A 153 11.56 -1.71 -12.13
N LYS A 154 11.51 -2.53 -13.18
CA LYS A 154 12.59 -2.60 -14.18
C LYS A 154 12.74 -1.28 -14.94
N TRP A 155 11.63 -0.77 -15.46
CA TRP A 155 11.57 0.50 -16.16
C TRP A 155 12.11 1.63 -15.28
N THR A 156 11.72 1.67 -14.01
CA THR A 156 12.19 2.69 -13.08
C THR A 156 13.70 2.58 -12.83
N LYS A 157 14.23 1.38 -12.62
CA LYS A 157 15.68 1.17 -12.43
C LYS A 157 16.50 1.52 -13.67
N GLU A 158 15.95 1.27 -14.85
CA GLU A 158 16.60 1.59 -16.12
C GLU A 158 16.60 3.10 -16.40
N LYS A 159 15.45 3.75 -16.25
CA LYS A 159 15.27 5.17 -16.60
C LYS A 159 15.70 6.12 -15.49
N TYR A 160 15.63 5.70 -14.23
CA TYR A 160 15.91 6.52 -13.04
C TYR A 160 16.82 5.79 -12.04
N PRO A 161 18.04 5.42 -12.46
CA PRO A 161 18.95 4.63 -11.64
C PRO A 161 19.31 5.37 -10.35
N ALA A 162 19.40 4.62 -9.25
CA ALA A 162 19.84 5.10 -7.95
C ALA A 162 20.69 4.08 -7.20
N LYS A 163 21.37 4.54 -6.15
CA LYS A 163 22.13 3.69 -5.23
C LYS A 163 21.25 2.87 -4.30
N LYS A 164 20.07 3.39 -3.95
CA LYS A 164 19.07 2.71 -3.12
C LYS A 164 17.68 2.83 -3.72
N TYR A 165 16.86 1.80 -3.50
CA TYR A 165 15.49 1.71 -3.99
C TYR A 165 14.51 1.42 -2.86
N VAL A 166 13.45 2.23 -2.79
CA VAL A 166 12.23 1.95 -2.01
C VAL A 166 11.14 1.56 -2.99
N LEU A 167 10.50 0.41 -2.79
CA LEU A 167 9.27 0.04 -3.48
C LEU A 167 8.11 0.07 -2.47
N ILE A 168 7.07 0.84 -2.76
CA ILE A 168 5.84 0.89 -2.01
C ILE A 168 4.75 0.24 -2.87
N LEU A 169 4.16 -0.84 -2.38
CA LEU A 169 2.96 -1.42 -2.94
C LEU A 169 1.78 -0.86 -2.16
N TRP A 170 0.90 -0.14 -2.84
CA TRP A 170 -0.22 0.60 -2.28
C TRP A 170 -1.51 0.02 -2.84
N ASP A 171 -2.42 -0.39 -1.95
CA ASP A 171 -3.83 -0.73 -2.22
C ASP A 171 -4.49 -1.33 -0.94
N HIS A 172 -5.62 -2.01 -1.10
CA HIS A 172 -6.07 -3.09 -0.23
C HIS A 172 -5.03 -4.20 -0.06
N GLY A 173 -5.05 -4.82 1.11
CA GLY A 173 -4.24 -5.97 1.45
C GLY A 173 -4.99 -6.94 2.34
N THR A 174 -4.73 -8.23 2.13
CA THR A 174 -5.35 -9.31 2.91
C THR A 174 -4.32 -10.16 3.66
N GLY A 175 -3.04 -9.79 3.59
CA GLY A 175 -1.97 -10.48 4.30
C GLY A 175 -1.88 -11.96 3.95
N TRP A 176 -2.03 -12.81 4.97
CA TRP A 176 -2.01 -14.27 4.84
C TRP A 176 -3.38 -14.93 4.99
N LEU A 177 -4.46 -14.13 5.09
CA LEU A 177 -5.87 -14.43 5.41
C LEU A 177 -6.27 -15.89 5.72
N ASP A 178 -7.09 -16.06 6.76
CA ASP A 178 -8.13 -17.09 6.81
C ASP A 178 -9.31 -16.65 7.71
N PRO A 179 -10.44 -16.18 7.15
CA PRO A 179 -11.61 -15.78 7.94
C PRO A 179 -12.47 -16.97 8.42
N GLN A 180 -11.89 -18.17 8.55
CA GLN A 180 -12.46 -19.52 8.82
C GLN A 180 -12.95 -20.32 7.59
N GLN A 181 -12.44 -19.98 6.40
CA GLN A 181 -12.46 -20.65 5.07
C GLN A 181 -13.78 -21.00 4.37
N LYS A 182 -13.94 -20.44 3.16
CA LYS A 182 -13.68 -21.08 1.84
C LYS A 182 -13.76 -19.96 0.79
N SER A 183 -12.67 -19.35 0.36
CA SER A 183 -11.52 -19.99 -0.24
C SER A 183 -10.20 -19.39 0.27
N SER A 184 -9.14 -20.19 0.25
CA SER A 184 -7.76 -19.77 0.55
C SER A 184 -7.12 -18.98 -0.60
N GLU A 185 -7.91 -18.51 -1.56
CA GLU A 185 -7.40 -17.98 -2.83
C GLU A 185 -7.10 -16.48 -2.74
N ASP A 186 -7.90 -15.71 -1.99
CA ASP A 186 -7.82 -14.23 -1.91
C ASP A 186 -6.79 -13.71 -0.91
N LYS A 187 -5.54 -14.16 -1.07
CA LYS A 187 -4.38 -13.73 -0.27
C LYS A 187 -3.47 -12.88 -1.13
N GLY A 188 -3.50 -11.58 -0.91
CA GLY A 188 -2.74 -10.68 -1.74
C GLY A 188 -2.85 -9.21 -1.39
N ILE A 189 -2.47 -8.41 -2.37
CA ILE A 189 -2.43 -6.96 -2.39
C ILE A 189 -2.77 -6.51 -3.81
N SER A 190 -3.07 -5.23 -4.01
CA SER A 190 -3.25 -4.65 -5.34
C SER A 190 -4.46 -5.28 -6.07
N PHE A 191 -5.64 -5.12 -5.49
CA PHE A 191 -6.92 -5.59 -5.99
C PHE A 191 -7.44 -4.68 -7.11
N ASP A 192 -7.47 -5.20 -8.33
CA ASP A 192 -7.95 -4.50 -9.51
C ASP A 192 -9.39 -4.94 -9.79
N ASP A 193 -10.36 -4.08 -9.43
CA ASP A 193 -11.79 -4.37 -9.58
C ASP A 193 -12.22 -4.37 -11.06
N GLU A 194 -11.45 -3.72 -11.95
CA GLU A 194 -11.71 -3.71 -13.39
C GLU A 194 -11.47 -5.11 -14.00
N THR A 195 -10.43 -5.80 -13.54
CA THR A 195 -10.06 -7.14 -14.05
C THR A 195 -10.50 -8.28 -13.12
N GLY A 196 -10.82 -7.98 -11.87
CA GLY A 196 -11.07 -8.94 -10.80
C GLY A 196 -9.81 -9.68 -10.33
N ASN A 197 -8.62 -9.18 -10.68
CA ASN A 197 -7.34 -9.81 -10.34
C ASN A 197 -6.65 -9.10 -9.16
N TYR A 198 -5.66 -9.76 -8.57
CA TYR A 198 -4.82 -9.21 -7.50
C TYR A 198 -3.46 -9.90 -7.45
N ILE A 199 -2.48 -9.20 -6.88
CA ILE A 199 -1.14 -9.73 -6.67
C ILE A 199 -1.18 -10.67 -5.47
N ARG A 200 -1.08 -11.98 -5.72
CA ARG A 200 -1.06 -12.99 -4.64
C ARG A 200 0.18 -12.83 -3.76
N THR A 201 0.10 -13.18 -2.48
CA THR A 201 1.23 -13.09 -1.53
C THR A 201 2.50 -13.75 -2.05
N LYS A 202 2.38 -14.95 -2.65
CA LYS A 202 3.51 -15.67 -3.28
C LYS A 202 4.09 -14.98 -4.51
N GLN A 203 3.30 -14.14 -5.18
CA GLN A 203 3.75 -13.37 -6.35
C GLN A 203 4.56 -12.14 -5.93
N ILE A 204 4.42 -11.64 -4.71
CA ILE A 204 5.19 -10.48 -4.22
C ILE A 204 6.69 -10.80 -4.22
N GLY A 205 7.09 -11.98 -3.75
CA GLY A 205 8.49 -12.44 -3.83
C GLY A 205 8.99 -12.53 -5.28
N ARG A 206 8.12 -12.88 -6.23
CA ARG A 206 8.46 -12.92 -7.66
C ARG A 206 8.70 -11.52 -8.25
N ILE A 207 8.00 -10.49 -7.78
CA ILE A 207 8.24 -9.10 -8.22
C ILE A 207 9.72 -8.75 -8.00
N LEU A 208 10.22 -8.96 -6.78
CA LEU A 208 11.58 -8.61 -6.43
C LEU A 208 12.62 -9.57 -7.00
N LYS A 209 12.27 -10.85 -7.17
CA LYS A 209 13.11 -11.83 -7.86
C LYS A 209 13.35 -11.43 -9.31
N ASP A 210 12.28 -11.09 -10.03
CA ASP A 210 12.31 -10.90 -11.48
C ASP A 210 12.72 -9.47 -11.87
N ALA A 211 12.37 -8.46 -11.06
CA ALA A 211 12.76 -7.06 -11.25
C ALA A 211 14.08 -6.68 -10.54
N GLY A 212 14.64 -7.62 -9.78
CA GLY A 212 15.81 -7.42 -8.93
C GLY A 212 15.47 -6.76 -7.59
N ARG A 213 16.38 -6.96 -6.64
CA ARG A 213 16.26 -6.52 -5.24
C ARG A 213 15.95 -5.03 -5.08
N VAL A 214 15.30 -4.68 -3.98
CA VAL A 214 15.17 -3.31 -3.47
C VAL A 214 15.79 -3.24 -2.07
N ASP A 215 16.03 -2.04 -1.57
CA ASP A 215 16.57 -1.87 -0.21
C ASP A 215 15.45 -1.89 0.83
N ILE A 216 14.31 -1.31 0.47
CA ILE A 216 13.09 -1.28 1.28
C ILE A 216 11.91 -1.70 0.42
N LEU A 217 11.15 -2.69 0.90
CA LEU A 217 9.80 -2.98 0.43
C LEU A 217 8.84 -2.46 1.48
N ALA A 218 7.88 -1.64 1.09
CA ALA A 218 6.85 -1.14 1.97
C ALA A 218 5.46 -1.47 1.45
N PHE A 219 4.54 -1.67 2.36
CA PHE A 219 3.15 -1.96 2.07
C PHE A 219 2.28 -0.88 2.68
N ASP A 220 1.76 0.00 1.84
CA ASP A 220 0.67 0.91 2.21
C ASP A 220 -0.65 0.19 1.96
N ALA A 221 -0.83 -0.90 2.71
CA ALA A 221 -1.92 -1.84 2.59
C ALA A 221 -2.12 -2.60 3.91
N CYS A 222 -3.36 -3.04 4.16
CA CYS A 222 -3.74 -3.76 5.37
C CYS A 222 -3.02 -5.13 5.47
N LEU A 223 -2.68 -5.53 6.70
CA LEU A 223 -2.26 -6.89 7.06
C LEU A 223 -1.01 -7.42 6.34
N MET A 224 -0.18 -6.57 5.76
CA MET A 224 0.99 -7.02 4.98
C MET A 224 2.24 -7.30 5.82
N GLN A 225 2.24 -6.98 7.11
CA GLN A 225 3.37 -7.20 8.01
C GLN A 225 3.31 -8.55 8.74
N MET A 226 3.00 -9.60 7.98
CA MET A 226 2.77 -10.96 8.49
C MET A 226 3.97 -11.85 8.18
N THR A 227 4.28 -12.82 9.04
CA THR A 227 5.49 -13.65 8.89
C THR A 227 5.52 -14.43 7.56
N GLU A 228 4.35 -14.84 7.08
CA GLU A 228 4.15 -15.50 5.79
C GLU A 228 4.54 -14.57 4.63
N VAL A 229 4.08 -13.31 4.65
CA VAL A 229 4.44 -12.29 3.65
C VAL A 229 5.95 -12.01 3.72
N LEU A 230 6.47 -11.80 4.93
CA LEU A 230 7.89 -11.52 5.15
C LEU A 230 8.79 -12.66 4.64
N THR A 231 8.34 -13.90 4.77
CA THR A 231 9.06 -15.09 4.28
C THR A 231 9.21 -15.10 2.77
N GLU A 232 8.18 -14.67 2.03
CA GLU A 232 8.21 -14.63 0.56
C GLU A 232 9.21 -13.60 0.02
N VAL A 233 9.50 -12.54 0.78
CA VAL A 233 10.28 -11.38 0.31
C VAL A 233 11.67 -11.26 0.95
N LYS A 234 11.95 -11.99 2.03
CA LYS A 234 13.17 -11.84 2.85
C LYS A 234 14.48 -11.87 2.05
N ASP A 235 14.51 -12.65 0.97
CA ASP A 235 15.71 -12.86 0.16
C ASP A 235 15.92 -11.76 -0.88
N TYR A 236 15.05 -10.74 -0.97
CA TYR A 236 15.12 -9.73 -2.02
C TYR A 236 15.00 -8.28 -1.54
N THR A 237 14.88 -8.06 -0.23
CA THR A 237 14.88 -6.74 0.40
C THR A 237 15.71 -6.74 1.68
N SER A 238 16.15 -5.56 2.15
CA SER A 238 16.88 -5.44 3.42
C SER A 238 15.93 -5.16 4.58
N VAL A 239 14.93 -4.30 4.33
CA VAL A 239 13.90 -3.90 5.30
C VAL A 239 12.52 -4.05 4.67
N VAL A 240 11.55 -4.50 5.47
CA VAL A 240 10.14 -4.50 5.13
C VAL A 240 9.37 -3.59 6.08
N VAL A 241 8.55 -2.69 5.53
CA VAL A 241 7.69 -1.78 6.31
C VAL A 241 6.23 -2.10 6.02
N GLY A 242 5.40 -2.20 7.04
CA GLY A 242 3.99 -2.53 6.86
C GLY A 242 3.23 -2.56 8.19
N SER A 243 1.91 -2.75 8.08
CA SER A 243 1.01 -2.93 9.22
C SER A 243 0.63 -4.40 9.39
N GLU A 244 0.57 -4.86 10.64
CA GLU A 244 -0.03 -6.15 10.99
C GLU A 244 -1.57 -6.05 11.12
N GLU A 245 -2.12 -4.83 11.15
CA GLU A 245 -3.55 -4.51 11.23
C GLU A 245 -4.03 -3.83 9.93
N THR A 246 -5.28 -3.39 9.92
CA THR A 246 -5.79 -2.45 8.91
C THR A 246 -5.03 -1.11 8.98
N ILE A 247 -4.87 -0.48 7.82
CA ILE A 247 -4.34 0.89 7.72
C ILE A 247 -5.52 1.82 7.45
N PRO A 248 -5.61 2.99 8.11
CA PRO A 248 -6.62 4.00 7.76
C PRO A 248 -6.55 4.39 6.28
N GLY A 249 -7.69 4.61 5.62
CA GLY A 249 -7.75 4.86 4.17
C GLY A 249 -6.92 6.03 3.64
N THR A 250 -6.46 6.95 4.49
CA THR A 250 -5.47 7.99 4.12
C THR A 250 -4.10 7.43 3.73
N GLY A 251 -3.76 6.22 4.19
CA GLY A 251 -2.48 5.56 3.93
C GLY A 251 -1.29 6.24 4.58
N TYR A 252 -0.11 6.06 4.00
CA TYR A 252 1.12 6.66 4.51
C TYR A 252 1.09 8.20 4.41
N PRO A 253 1.69 8.92 5.39
CA PRO A 253 1.87 10.37 5.30
C PRO A 253 3.02 10.71 4.34
N TYR A 254 2.77 10.60 3.03
CA TYR A 254 3.78 10.74 2.00
C TYR A 254 4.55 12.05 2.08
N ASP A 255 3.89 13.16 2.39
CA ASP A 255 4.51 14.49 2.54
C ASP A 255 5.60 14.49 3.64
N LEU A 256 5.31 13.87 4.79
CA LEU A 256 6.28 13.72 5.88
C LEU A 256 7.43 12.80 5.49
N ILE A 257 7.12 11.65 4.86
CA ILE A 257 8.11 10.65 4.47
C ILE A 257 9.04 11.21 3.39
N VAL A 258 8.50 11.62 2.24
CA VAL A 258 9.34 12.10 1.13
C VAL A 258 10.07 13.38 1.49
N GLY A 259 9.47 14.25 2.31
CA GLY A 259 10.12 15.45 2.84
C GLY A 259 11.32 15.12 3.74
N ALA A 260 11.21 14.11 4.60
CA ALA A 260 12.33 13.65 5.43
C ALA A 260 13.45 13.03 4.59
N LEU A 261 13.11 12.18 3.62
CA LEU A 261 14.07 11.53 2.73
C LEU A 261 14.77 12.51 1.79
N ALA A 262 14.08 13.54 1.33
CA ALA A 262 14.68 14.61 0.52
C ALA A 262 15.73 15.42 1.31
N ARG A 263 15.54 15.60 2.63
CA ARG A 263 16.51 16.30 3.50
C ARG A 263 17.73 15.46 3.81
N ASN A 264 17.60 14.14 3.87
CA ASN A 264 18.71 13.22 4.11
C ASN A 264 18.61 11.97 3.21
N PRO A 265 19.01 12.05 1.93
CA PRO A 265 18.92 10.93 1.01
C PRO A 265 19.97 9.83 1.26
N ASP A 266 20.94 10.07 2.14
CA ASP A 266 22.02 9.13 2.44
C ASP A 266 21.63 8.07 3.49
N LEU A 267 20.49 8.22 4.19
CA LEU A 267 19.99 7.31 5.23
C LEU A 267 20.03 5.82 4.82
N SER A 268 20.56 4.96 5.67
CA SER A 268 20.52 3.51 5.48
C SER A 268 19.09 2.98 5.37
N ALA A 269 18.92 1.75 4.85
CA ALA A 269 17.60 1.13 4.74
C ALA A 269 16.85 1.03 6.07
N GLU A 270 17.57 0.76 7.17
CA GLU A 270 17.00 0.69 8.51
C GLU A 270 16.54 2.08 9.01
N GLU A 271 17.33 3.11 8.75
CA GLU A 271 16.95 4.49 9.11
C GLU A 271 15.77 4.98 8.27
N ILE A 272 15.68 4.61 6.98
CA ILE A 272 14.52 4.89 6.14
C ILE A 272 13.28 4.19 6.72
N GLY A 273 13.37 2.91 7.08
CA GLY A 273 12.28 2.19 7.72
C GLY A 273 11.83 2.85 9.04
N ALA A 274 12.78 3.30 9.87
CA ALA A 274 12.48 4.03 11.10
C ALA A 274 11.79 5.38 10.83
N VAL A 275 12.22 6.12 9.80
CA VAL A 275 11.57 7.38 9.38
C VAL A 275 10.13 7.12 8.96
N MET A 276 9.86 6.06 8.20
CA MET A 276 8.50 5.72 7.78
C MET A 276 7.59 5.40 8.97
N VAL A 277 8.07 4.60 9.92
CA VAL A 277 7.33 4.26 11.16
C VAL A 277 7.07 5.50 12.01
N GLU A 278 8.07 6.35 12.23
CA GLU A 278 7.90 7.55 13.06
C GLU A 278 6.98 8.58 12.38
N ALA A 279 7.10 8.78 11.06
CA ALA A 279 6.20 9.67 10.33
C ALA A 279 4.75 9.20 10.41
N PHE A 280 4.50 7.90 10.24
CA PHE A 280 3.18 7.29 10.36
C PHE A 280 2.59 7.50 11.76
N LYS A 281 3.36 7.19 12.81
CA LYS A 281 2.98 7.43 14.20
C LYS A 281 2.62 8.91 14.44
N MET A 282 3.51 9.84 14.10
CA MET A 282 3.29 11.27 14.29
C MET A 282 2.01 11.77 13.61
N PHE A 283 1.74 11.28 12.40
CA PHE A 283 0.56 11.65 11.64
C PHE A 283 -0.73 11.18 12.32
N TYR A 284 -0.82 9.89 12.69
CA TYR A 284 -2.04 9.35 13.28
C TYR A 284 -2.25 9.74 14.75
N GLU A 285 -1.18 9.96 15.51
CA GLU A 285 -1.27 10.57 16.85
C GLU A 285 -1.90 11.97 16.76
N LYS A 286 -1.49 12.79 15.79
CA LYS A 286 -2.07 14.12 15.56
C LYS A 286 -3.55 14.03 15.15
N MET A 287 -3.92 13.01 14.39
CA MET A 287 -5.32 12.73 14.04
C MET A 287 -6.13 12.08 15.16
N LYS A 288 -5.51 11.75 16.30
CA LYS A 288 -6.12 11.00 17.42
C LYS A 288 -6.72 9.67 16.95
N ARG A 289 -6.05 9.00 16.01
CA ARG A 289 -6.45 7.70 15.47
C ARG A 289 -5.42 6.65 15.84
N SER A 290 -5.89 5.49 16.30
CA SER A 290 -5.01 4.34 16.51
C SER A 290 -4.56 3.81 15.15
N ALA A 291 -3.27 3.56 15.01
CA ALA A 291 -2.69 2.96 13.83
C ALA A 291 -1.37 2.28 14.21
N ILE A 292 -1.02 1.21 13.52
CA ILE A 292 0.21 0.45 13.76
C ILE A 292 1.04 0.33 12.48
N LEU A 293 2.35 0.47 12.62
CA LEU A 293 3.30 0.24 11.54
C LEU A 293 4.62 -0.24 12.16
N SER A 294 5.27 -1.20 11.52
CA SER A 294 6.59 -1.65 11.94
C SER A 294 7.56 -1.75 10.76
N ALA A 295 8.86 -1.77 11.07
CA ALA A 295 9.93 -2.01 10.13
C ALA A 295 10.72 -3.24 10.59
N VAL A 296 10.84 -4.25 9.73
CA VAL A 296 11.48 -5.53 10.03
C VAL A 296 12.71 -5.73 9.15
N ARG A 297 13.82 -6.16 9.77
CA ARG A 297 15.03 -6.58 9.06
C ARG A 297 14.81 -7.95 8.42
N SER A 298 14.89 -8.02 7.09
CA SER A 298 14.70 -9.27 6.34
C SER A 298 15.72 -10.35 6.72
N SER A 299 16.93 -9.95 7.10
CA SER A 299 18.00 -10.86 7.56
C SER A 299 17.67 -11.63 8.85
N LYS A 300 16.61 -11.26 9.57
CA LYS A 300 16.17 -11.94 10.80
C LYS A 300 15.04 -12.93 10.59
N ILE A 301 14.43 -12.97 9.40
CA ILE A 301 13.25 -13.78 9.12
C ILE A 301 13.54 -15.29 9.18
N ASP A 302 14.70 -15.74 8.70
CA ASP A 302 15.06 -17.17 8.81
C ASP A 302 15.18 -17.63 10.27
N GLY A 303 15.70 -16.76 11.15
CA GLY A 303 15.75 -17.01 12.59
C GLY A 303 14.36 -17.08 13.21
N LEU A 304 13.47 -16.14 12.85
CA LEU A 304 12.08 -16.14 13.29
C LEU A 304 11.35 -17.42 12.84
N ASN A 305 11.47 -17.79 11.56
CA ASN A 305 10.85 -18.98 11.00
C ASN A 305 11.31 -20.25 11.72
N LYS A 306 12.61 -20.34 12.05
CA LYS A 306 13.14 -21.45 12.82
C LYS A 306 12.51 -21.50 14.23
N LEU A 307 12.48 -20.37 14.94
CA LEU A 307 11.92 -20.30 16.29
C LEU A 307 10.42 -20.64 16.30
N ALA A 308 9.67 -20.19 15.31
CA ALA A 308 8.25 -20.52 15.16
C ALA A 308 8.04 -22.03 14.92
N ALA A 309 8.87 -22.64 14.07
CA ALA A 309 8.82 -24.09 13.81
C ALA A 309 9.20 -24.91 15.06
N ASP A 310 10.25 -24.50 15.78
CA ASP A 310 10.67 -25.14 17.03
C ASP A 310 9.56 -25.03 18.09
N PHE A 311 8.93 -23.87 18.24
CA PHE A 311 7.78 -23.66 19.13
C PHE A 311 6.62 -24.58 18.77
N ALA A 312 6.22 -24.62 17.48
CA ALA A 312 5.11 -25.47 17.03
C ALA A 312 5.37 -26.95 17.33
N LYS A 313 6.61 -27.42 17.11
CA LYS A 313 7.01 -28.78 17.47
C LYS A 313 6.88 -29.06 18.97
N LEU A 314 7.44 -28.19 19.81
CA LEU A 314 7.39 -28.36 21.27
C LEU A 314 5.95 -28.28 21.81
N ALA A 315 5.14 -27.38 21.27
CA ALA A 315 3.72 -27.27 21.58
C ALA A 315 2.95 -28.58 21.30
N MET A 316 3.21 -29.22 20.16
CA MET A 316 2.61 -30.51 19.82
C MET A 316 3.10 -31.66 20.73
N GLU A 317 4.39 -31.68 21.06
CA GLU A 317 5.00 -32.69 21.93
C GLU A 317 4.48 -32.61 23.38
N ALA A 318 4.15 -31.42 23.86
CA ALA A 318 3.60 -31.19 25.20
C ALA A 318 2.21 -31.84 25.40
N LYS A 319 1.45 -32.04 24.30
CA LYS A 319 0.09 -32.62 24.31
C LYS A 319 -0.90 -31.91 25.24
N ASP A 320 -0.65 -30.64 25.58
CA ASP A 320 -1.53 -29.81 26.38
C ASP A 320 -2.48 -29.00 25.49
N LEU A 321 -3.50 -29.69 24.97
CA LEU A 321 -4.46 -29.09 24.04
C LEU A 321 -5.26 -27.94 24.68
N GLU A 322 -5.51 -28.00 25.99
CA GLU A 322 -6.27 -26.96 26.68
C GLU A 322 -5.44 -25.68 26.83
N ALA A 323 -4.16 -25.79 27.16
CA ALA A 323 -3.26 -24.63 27.14
C ALA A 323 -3.15 -24.03 25.72
N LEU A 324 -3.07 -24.84 24.67
CA LEU A 324 -2.99 -24.35 23.29
C LEU A 324 -4.27 -23.64 22.84
N LYS A 325 -5.45 -24.18 23.17
CA LYS A 325 -6.73 -23.52 22.90
C LYS A 325 -6.84 -22.20 23.67
N LYS A 326 -6.44 -22.19 24.94
CA LYS A 326 -6.45 -20.96 25.76
C LYS A 326 -5.50 -19.91 25.18
N ALA A 327 -4.27 -20.29 24.86
CA ALA A 327 -3.29 -19.38 24.24
C ALA A 327 -3.80 -18.81 22.91
N ARG A 328 -4.41 -19.64 22.05
CA ARG A 328 -5.03 -19.18 20.80
C ARG A 328 -6.15 -18.17 21.05
N THR A 329 -7.01 -18.40 22.04
CA THR A 329 -8.12 -17.50 22.39
C THR A 329 -7.63 -16.19 23.00
N ASP A 330 -6.57 -16.23 23.79
CA ASP A 330 -6.04 -15.06 24.50
C ASP A 330 -5.08 -14.22 23.64
N THR A 331 -4.60 -14.74 22.52
CA THR A 331 -3.70 -14.03 21.60
C THR A 331 -4.49 -12.96 20.84
N MET A 332 -3.90 -11.76 20.73
CA MET A 332 -4.45 -10.70 19.91
C MET A 332 -4.57 -11.17 18.45
N ARG A 333 -5.75 -10.99 17.87
CA ARG A 333 -5.99 -11.30 16.46
C ARG A 333 -6.01 -10.01 15.65
N PHE A 334 -5.31 -10.05 14.53
CA PHE A 334 -5.39 -9.03 13.50
C PHE A 334 -6.04 -9.68 12.28
N ASP A 335 -7.36 -9.56 12.18
CA ASP A 335 -8.15 -10.04 11.05
C ASP A 335 -9.09 -8.95 10.55
N ILE A 336 -9.50 -9.09 9.28
CA ILE A 336 -10.58 -8.31 8.70
C ILE A 336 -11.87 -8.92 9.26
N LEU A 337 -12.46 -8.27 10.27
CA LEU A 337 -13.72 -8.69 10.88
C LEU A 337 -14.88 -8.59 9.90
#